data_AF-T1CA98-F1
#
_entry.id   AF-T1CA98-F1
#
_cell.length_a   1.000
_cell.length_b   1.000
_cell.length_c   1.000
_cell.angle_alpha   90.00
_cell.angle_beta   90.00
_cell.angle_gamma   90.00
#
_symmetry.space_group_name_H-M   'P 1'
#
loop_
_entity.id
_entity.type
_entity.pdbx_description
1 polymer ?
#
loop_
_entity_poly.entity_id
_entity_poly.type
_entity_poly.pdbx_seq_one_letter_code
_entity_poly.pdbx_strand_id
1 'polypeptide(L)'
;MDALGQPIDGLGPIEGAELARTDRQPPSPLERPIIREILPTGVRVIDACTTLGEGQRIGIFAGAGVGKSVLLAMMARGSGADVAVIALVGERSREVQEFVARDLGADGRERSVVVVATSDEPALRRVRA
;
A
#
# COMPACT_ATOMS: atom_id res chain seq x y z
N MET A 1 9.64 -5.08 -3.08
CA MET A 1 10.58 -4.46 -4.03
C MET A 1 11.04 -3.11 -3.50
N ASP A 2 12.15 -2.58 -4.03
CA ASP A 2 12.58 -1.21 -3.76
C ASP A 2 11.83 -0.18 -4.64
N ALA A 3 12.11 1.12 -4.44
CA ALA A 3 11.51 2.22 -5.20
C ALA A 3 11.85 2.24 -6.71
N LEU A 4 12.78 1.40 -7.16
CA LEU A 4 13.16 1.24 -8.57
C LEU A 4 12.57 -0.02 -9.20
N GLY A 5 11.67 -0.69 -8.48
CA GLY A 5 11.04 -1.93 -8.91
C GLY A 5 11.94 -3.16 -8.80
N GLN A 6 13.09 -3.06 -8.13
CA GLN A 6 14.00 -4.21 -7.96
C GLN A 6 13.50 -5.12 -6.84
N PRO A 7 13.42 -6.45 -7.05
CA PRO A 7 13.12 -7.40 -6.00
C PRO A 7 14.16 -7.35 -4.88
N ILE A 8 13.72 -7.38 -3.63
CA ILE A 8 14.58 -7.30 -2.43
C ILE A 8 14.20 -8.36 -1.38
N ASP A 9 13.32 -9.30 -1.73
CA ASP A 9 12.80 -10.35 -0.85
C ASP A 9 13.52 -11.70 -1.02
N GLY A 10 14.45 -11.79 -1.98
CA GLY A 10 15.21 -13.02 -2.27
C GLY A 10 14.44 -14.08 -3.04
N LEU A 11 13.24 -13.78 -3.57
CA LEU A 11 12.42 -14.75 -4.31
C LEU A 11 12.78 -14.86 -5.80
N GLY A 12 13.78 -14.11 -6.25
CA GLY A 12 14.21 -14.06 -7.65
C GLY A 12 13.63 -12.85 -8.41
N PRO A 13 13.88 -12.79 -9.73
CA PRO A 13 13.38 -11.70 -10.57
C PRO A 13 11.86 -11.76 -10.77
N ILE A 14 11.24 -10.61 -11.04
CA ILE A 14 9.85 -10.53 -11.48
C ILE A 14 9.81 -10.88 -12.97
N GLU A 15 9.12 -11.95 -13.31
CA GLU A 15 8.97 -12.44 -14.69
C GLU A 15 7.60 -12.08 -15.28
N GLY A 16 7.53 -11.92 -16.61
CA GLY A 16 6.27 -11.73 -17.32
C GLY A 16 5.59 -10.36 -17.13
N ALA A 17 6.25 -9.40 -16.48
CA ALA A 17 5.72 -8.06 -16.28
C ALA A 17 6.11 -7.11 -17.44
N GLU A 18 5.18 -6.26 -17.84
CA GLU A 18 5.46 -5.14 -18.75
C GLU A 18 5.93 -3.91 -17.97
N LEU A 19 6.91 -3.20 -18.53
CA LEU A 19 7.36 -1.95 -17.95
C LEU A 19 6.28 -0.86 -18.14
N ALA A 20 5.84 -0.29 -17.03
CA ALA A 20 4.90 0.83 -17.03
C ALA A 20 5.60 2.14 -16.65
N ARG A 21 5.13 3.25 -17.24
CA ARG A 21 5.53 4.60 -16.83
C ARG A 21 4.91 4.96 -15.49
N THR A 22 5.73 5.46 -14.58
CA THR A 22 5.31 5.95 -13.26
C THR A 22 4.90 7.43 -13.26
N ASP A 23 5.16 8.15 -14.35
CA ASP A 23 4.93 9.60 -14.50
C ASP A 23 3.74 9.92 -15.43
N ARG A 24 2.70 9.07 -15.43
CA ARG A 24 1.50 9.28 -16.25
C ARG A 24 0.71 10.49 -15.77
N GLN A 25 0.15 11.24 -16.72
CA GLN A 25 -0.79 12.31 -16.40
C GLN A 25 -2.07 11.73 -15.78
N PRO A 26 -2.68 12.43 -14.81
CA PRO A 26 -3.97 12.01 -14.25
C PRO A 26 -5.08 12.11 -15.32
N PRO A 27 -6.15 11.31 -15.20
CA PRO A 27 -7.31 11.43 -16.08
C PRO A 27 -7.98 12.80 -15.94
N SER A 28 -8.69 13.23 -16.99
CA SER A 28 -9.42 14.49 -17.01
C SER A 28 -10.43 14.55 -15.85
N PRO A 29 -10.65 15.71 -15.21
CA PRO A 29 -11.62 15.83 -14.12
C PRO A 29 -13.02 15.32 -14.49
N LEU A 30 -13.45 15.50 -15.74
CA LEU A 30 -14.77 15.06 -16.22
C LEU A 30 -14.83 13.57 -16.59
N GLU A 31 -13.68 12.90 -16.71
CA GLU A 31 -13.60 11.44 -16.94
C GLU A 31 -13.57 10.66 -15.63
N ARG A 32 -13.48 11.34 -14.47
CA ARG A 32 -13.43 10.67 -13.18
C ARG A 32 -14.79 10.06 -12.86
N PRO A 33 -14.86 8.74 -12.59
CA PRO A 33 -16.12 8.11 -12.24
C PRO A 33 -16.61 8.62 -10.89
N ILE A 34 -17.93 8.69 -10.75
CA ILE A 34 -18.57 8.86 -9.44
C ILE A 34 -18.40 7.54 -8.68
N ILE A 35 -17.99 7.64 -7.41
CA ILE A 35 -17.86 6.49 -6.52
C ILE A 35 -19.25 5.92 -6.22
N ARG A 36 -19.47 4.66 -6.56
CA ARG A 36 -20.76 3.96 -6.38
C ARG A 36 -20.60 2.60 -5.72
N GLU A 37 -19.52 1.91 -6.04
CA GLU A 37 -19.22 0.59 -5.48
C GLU A 37 -18.62 0.73 -4.10
N ILE A 38 -19.13 -0.05 -3.15
CA ILE A 38 -18.59 -0.13 -1.79
C ILE A 38 -17.34 -0.99 -1.81
N LEU A 39 -16.30 -0.53 -1.12
CA LEU A 39 -15.09 -1.30 -0.84
C LEU A 39 -15.10 -1.75 0.63
N PRO A 40 -15.47 -3.02 0.92
CA PRO A 40 -15.34 -3.56 2.27
C PRO A 40 -13.87 -3.55 2.69
N THR A 41 -13.59 -3.07 3.89
CA THR A 41 -12.22 -2.96 4.43
C THR A 41 -11.84 -4.11 5.35
N GLY A 42 -12.84 -4.85 5.86
CA GLY A 42 -12.64 -5.88 6.89
C GLY A 42 -12.46 -5.29 8.29
N VAL A 43 -12.57 -3.97 8.45
CA VAL A 43 -12.49 -3.25 9.72
C VAL A 43 -13.88 -2.72 10.06
N ARG A 44 -14.58 -3.41 10.97
CA ARG A 44 -15.99 -3.14 11.30
C ARG A 44 -16.34 -1.68 11.54
N VAL A 45 -15.49 -0.93 12.26
CA VAL A 45 -15.77 0.48 12.55
C VAL A 45 -15.65 1.36 11.30
N ILE A 46 -14.75 1.03 10.37
CA ILE A 46 -14.66 1.71 9.08
C ILE A 46 -15.87 1.33 8.24
N ASP A 47 -16.15 0.03 8.09
CA ASP A 47 -17.25 -0.45 7.25
C ASP A 47 -18.62 0.06 7.71
N ALA A 48 -18.84 0.23 9.01
CA ALA A 48 -20.10 0.68 9.58
C ALA A 48 -20.25 2.21 9.73
N CYS A 49 -19.17 2.91 10.07
CA CYS A 49 -19.25 4.35 10.40
C CYS A 49 -18.68 5.26 9.30
N THR A 50 -17.77 4.75 8.48
CA THR A 50 -17.04 5.50 7.46
C THR A 50 -16.83 4.62 6.22
N THR A 51 -17.91 4.04 5.70
CA THR A 51 -17.86 3.11 4.57
C THR A 51 -17.09 3.72 3.41
N LEU A 52 -16.14 2.95 2.86
CA LEU A 52 -15.32 3.38 1.74
C LEU A 52 -15.90 2.88 0.42
N GLY A 53 -15.67 3.63 -0.64
CA GLY A 53 -16.00 3.20 -2.00
C GLY A 53 -14.78 3.03 -2.90
N GLU A 54 -14.94 2.23 -3.95
CA GLU A 54 -13.90 2.00 -4.94
C GLU A 54 -13.53 3.29 -5.67
N GLY A 55 -12.23 3.57 -5.76
CA GLY A 55 -11.69 4.82 -6.32
C GLY A 55 -11.71 6.01 -5.35
N GLN A 56 -12.17 5.84 -4.11
CA GLN A 56 -12.09 6.88 -3.08
C GLN A 56 -10.64 7.11 -2.62
N ARG A 57 -10.30 8.37 -2.35
CA ARG A 57 -9.02 8.76 -1.76
C ARG A 57 -9.26 9.21 -0.33
N ILE A 58 -8.64 8.53 0.63
CA ILE A 58 -8.78 8.83 2.06
C ILE A 58 -7.42 9.08 2.70
N GLY A 59 -7.41 9.91 3.75
CA GLY A 59 -6.25 10.14 4.59
C GLY A 59 -6.43 9.48 5.96
N ILE A 60 -5.38 8.83 6.46
CA ILE A 60 -5.34 8.29 7.83
C ILE A 60 -4.37 9.16 8.61
N PHE A 61 -4.91 9.94 9.55
CA PHE A 61 -4.13 10.84 10.39
C PHE A 61 -3.98 10.25 11.79
N ALA A 62 -2.74 10.10 12.22
CA ALA A 62 -2.40 9.42 13.45
C ALA A 62 -1.04 9.90 13.95
N GLY A 63 -0.87 9.98 15.27
CA GLY A 63 0.43 10.14 15.90
C GLY A 63 1.33 8.91 15.72
N ALA A 64 2.61 9.04 16.05
CA ALA A 64 3.53 7.91 16.05
C ALA A 64 3.08 6.84 17.06
N GLY A 65 3.12 5.57 16.67
CA GLY A 65 2.87 4.43 17.57
C GLY A 65 1.40 4.14 17.91
N VAL A 66 0.43 4.87 17.35
CA VAL A 66 -1.01 4.68 17.70
C VAL A 66 -1.73 3.62 16.85
N GLY A 67 -1.00 2.81 16.08
CA GLY A 67 -1.57 1.70 15.30
C GLY A 67 -1.91 1.98 13.83
N LYS A 68 -1.37 3.06 13.23
CA LYS A 68 -1.55 3.37 11.79
C LYS A 68 -1.19 2.17 10.88
N SER A 69 0.00 1.60 11.07
CA SER A 69 0.49 0.49 10.26
C SER A 69 -0.29 -0.80 10.50
N VAL A 70 -0.72 -1.03 11.75
CA VAL A 70 -1.60 -2.17 12.10
C VAL A 70 -2.94 -2.04 11.37
N LEU A 71 -3.55 -0.86 11.34
CA LEU A 71 -4.79 -0.62 10.60
C LEU A 71 -4.61 -0.84 9.10
N LEU A 72 -3.50 -0.35 8.52
CA LEU A 72 -3.16 -0.61 7.11
C LEU A 72 -3.05 -2.11 6.83
N ALA A 73 -2.36 -2.86 7.69
CA ALA A 73 -2.22 -4.31 7.53
C ALA A 73 -3.57 -5.05 7.67
N MET A 74 -4.43 -4.62 8.61
CA MET A 74 -5.78 -5.17 8.77
C MET A 74 -6.61 -5.00 7.49
N MET A 75 -6.56 -3.81 6.87
CA MET A 75 -7.26 -3.55 5.61
C MET A 75 -6.65 -4.34 4.46
N ALA A 76 -5.31 -4.44 4.38
CA ALA A 76 -4.64 -5.24 3.34
C ALA A 76 -5.03 -6.73 3.39
N ARG A 77 -5.27 -7.28 4.59
CA ARG A 77 -5.74 -8.68 4.75
C ARG A 77 -7.24 -8.85 4.55
N GLY A 78 -8.03 -7.90 5.01
CA GLY A 78 -9.48 -8.03 5.17
C GLY A 78 -10.32 -7.37 4.09
N SER A 79 -9.71 -6.49 3.27
CA SER A 79 -10.47 -5.78 2.24
C SER A 79 -10.93 -6.71 1.12
N GLY A 80 -12.00 -6.31 0.43
CA GLY A 80 -12.49 -6.98 -0.77
C GLY A 80 -11.62 -6.77 -2.02
N ALA A 81 -10.46 -6.13 -1.89
CA ALA A 81 -9.56 -5.89 -3.01
C ALA A 81 -8.82 -7.17 -3.42
N ASP A 82 -8.64 -7.37 -4.72
CA ASP A 82 -7.90 -8.51 -5.26
C ASP A 82 -6.42 -8.47 -4.87
N VAL A 83 -5.83 -7.27 -4.88
CA VAL A 83 -4.42 -7.03 -4.58
C VAL A 83 -4.27 -5.72 -3.79
N ALA A 84 -3.46 -5.76 -2.72
CA ALA A 84 -3.06 -4.57 -1.97
C ALA A 84 -1.66 -4.11 -2.40
N VAL A 85 -1.53 -2.87 -2.89
CA VAL A 85 -0.24 -2.25 -3.16
C VAL A 85 0.12 -1.31 -2.01
N ILE A 86 1.21 -1.60 -1.31
CA ILE A 86 1.60 -0.92 -0.07
C ILE A 86 2.98 -0.27 -0.26
N ALA A 87 3.03 1.05 -0.24
CA ALA A 87 4.27 1.82 -0.27
C ALA A 87 4.67 2.26 1.15
N LEU A 88 5.86 1.87 1.59
CA LEU A 88 6.46 2.24 2.87
C LEU A 88 7.61 3.23 2.63
N VAL A 89 7.31 4.52 2.79
CA VAL A 89 8.21 5.62 2.43
C VAL A 89 8.68 6.37 3.68
N GLY A 90 9.99 6.47 3.85
CA GLY A 90 10.61 7.18 4.98
C GLY A 90 10.47 6.46 6.33
N GLU A 91 9.97 5.24 6.34
CA GLU A 91 9.90 4.37 7.52
C GLU A 91 11.30 3.81 7.85
N ARG A 92 11.54 3.47 9.12
CA ARG A 92 12.83 2.87 9.53
C ARG A 92 12.91 1.43 9.05
N SER A 93 14.11 0.97 8.70
CA SER A 93 14.35 -0.40 8.22
C SER A 93 13.78 -1.50 9.14
N ARG A 94 13.91 -1.34 10.48
CA ARG A 94 13.31 -2.29 11.44
C ARG A 94 11.78 -2.26 11.47
N GLU A 95 11.17 -1.10 11.23
CA GLU A 95 9.71 -0.91 11.26
C GLU A 95 9.08 -1.51 9.99
N VAL A 96 9.77 -1.39 8.85
CA VAL A 96 9.42 -2.12 7.62
C VAL A 96 9.45 -3.63 7.84
N GLN A 97 10.54 -4.14 8.44
CA GLN A 97 10.67 -5.57 8.69
C GLN A 97 9.59 -6.10 9.64
N GLU A 98 9.29 -5.35 10.72
CA GLU A 98 8.19 -5.69 11.64
C GLU A 98 6.84 -5.68 10.92
N PHE A 99 6.56 -4.66 10.12
CA PHE A 99 5.32 -4.59 9.35
C PHE A 99 5.16 -5.78 8.42
N VAL A 100 6.16 -6.11 7.61
CA VAL A 100 6.08 -7.20 6.62
C VAL A 100 5.98 -8.57 7.31
N ALA A 101 6.80 -8.82 8.34
CA ALA A 101 6.88 -10.13 8.97
C ALA A 101 5.73 -10.41 9.95
N ARG A 102 5.28 -9.40 10.69
CA ARG A 102 4.34 -9.54 11.80
C ARG A 102 2.97 -8.99 11.47
N ASP A 103 2.89 -7.72 11.10
CA ASP A 103 1.60 -7.05 10.96
C ASP A 103 0.87 -7.51 9.71
N LEU A 104 1.54 -7.49 8.56
CA LEU A 104 1.00 -7.98 7.29
C LEU A 104 0.93 -9.51 7.28
N GLY A 105 1.97 -10.17 7.79
CA GLY A 105 2.05 -11.63 7.93
C GLY A 105 2.03 -12.36 6.59
N ALA A 106 1.98 -13.70 6.63
CA ALA A 106 1.97 -14.51 5.40
C ALA A 106 0.70 -14.28 4.57
N ASP A 107 -0.46 -14.28 5.24
CA ASP A 107 -1.77 -14.11 4.60
C ASP A 107 -1.91 -12.77 3.86
N GLY A 108 -1.40 -11.69 4.46
CA GLY A 108 -1.41 -10.38 3.82
C GLY A 108 -0.42 -10.32 2.67
N ARG A 109 0.77 -10.93 2.82
CA ARG A 109 1.81 -10.95 1.80
C ARG A 109 1.40 -11.69 0.53
N GLU A 110 0.61 -12.76 0.64
CA GLU A 110 0.13 -13.53 -0.51
C GLU A 110 -0.66 -12.67 -1.51
N ARG A 111 -1.36 -11.64 -1.02
CA ARG A 111 -2.18 -10.74 -1.82
C ARG A 111 -1.64 -9.31 -1.88
N SER A 112 -0.36 -9.10 -1.55
CA SER A 112 0.22 -7.76 -1.48
C SER A 112 1.49 -7.59 -2.31
N VAL A 113 1.61 -6.42 -2.93
CA VAL A 113 2.86 -5.89 -3.44
C VAL A 113 3.36 -4.82 -2.48
N VAL A 114 4.55 -5.02 -1.89
CA VAL A 114 5.16 -4.06 -0.97
C VAL A 114 6.33 -3.35 -1.65
N VAL A 115 6.26 -2.03 -1.72
CA VAL A 115 7.31 -1.13 -2.22
C VAL A 115 7.94 -0.40 -1.03
N VAL A 116 9.26 -0.45 -0.93
CA VAL A 116 9.98 0.11 0.22
C VAL A 116 10.97 1.17 -0.24
N ALA A 117 10.96 2.31 0.46
CA ALA A 117 11.99 3.35 0.37
C ALA A 117 12.26 3.90 1.77
N THR A 118 13.25 3.34 2.47
CA THR A 118 13.45 3.62 3.89
C THR A 118 13.98 5.04 4.14
N SER A 119 13.94 5.48 5.40
CA SER A 119 14.58 6.73 5.85
C SER A 119 16.09 6.78 5.55
N ASP A 120 16.72 5.62 5.44
CA ASP A 120 18.16 5.45 5.28
C ASP A 120 18.60 5.64 3.81
N GLU A 121 17.64 5.65 2.88
CA GLU A 121 17.89 5.84 1.45
C GLU A 121 17.94 7.33 1.04
N PRO A 122 18.67 7.67 -0.05
CA PRO A 122 18.69 9.02 -0.58
C PRO A 122 17.28 9.57 -0.89
N ALA A 123 17.07 10.86 -0.64
CA ALA A 123 15.76 11.51 -0.83
C ALA A 123 15.16 11.31 -2.22
N LEU A 124 16.00 11.27 -3.26
CA LEU A 124 15.58 11.03 -4.64
C LEU A 124 14.92 9.66 -4.86
N ARG A 125 15.30 8.64 -4.09
CA ARG A 125 14.66 7.32 -4.17
C ARG A 125 13.26 7.34 -3.55
N ARG A 126 13.07 8.08 -2.46
CA ARG A 126 11.75 8.23 -1.80
C ARG A 126 10.70 8.94 -2.65
N VAL A 127 11.12 9.82 -3.57
CA VAL A 127 10.20 10.52 -4.50
C VAL A 127 9.67 9.57 -5.59
N ARG A 128 10.33 8.44 -5.82
CA ARG A 128 9.96 7.47 -6.87
C ARG A 128 9.12 6.29 -6.37
N ALA A 129 9.00 6.15 -5.06
CA ALA A 129 8.29 5.06 -4.39
C ALA A 129 6.77 5.22 -4.43
#